data_AF-A0A940V3T1-F1
#
_entry.id   AF-A0A940V3T1-F1
#
_cell.length_a   1.000
_cell.length_b   1.000
_cell.length_c   1.000
_cell.angle_alpha   90.00
_cell.angle_beta   90.00
_cell.angle_gamma   90.00
#
_symmetry.space_group_name_H-M   'P 1'
#
loop_
_entity.id
_entity.type
_entity.pdbx_description
1 polymer ?
#
loop_
_entity_poly.entity_id
_entity_poly.type
_entity_poly.pdbx_seq_one_letter_code
_entity_poly.pdbx_strand_id
1 'polypeptide(L)'
;MGEKETIVLRDLLIGDVWLCSGQSNMEMRMESLTEVYPEEILKSENPFLRQFMVPAVYNFDGPQIDVGEGCWQSADPKTILNFTATGYFFALHLYQRDQIPIGLINASLGGSPAEAWLSEEALHEFPEYLAAAHRFRDAKYVEEVLARDQRLHDEWCETVIQQDIGLRDPEMTFYSPDYDATEWGMIQVPSYWEDEGIGAFNGVVWFRREIKLTAQQAEQKALLRMGNILDEDIIYINGKEVGTLPMQYIPRRYEVPEGLLR
;
A
#
# COMPACT_ATOMS: atom_id res chain seq x y z
N MET A 1 27.68 -36.43 -37.49
CA MET A 1 26.73 -36.70 -36.39
C MET A 1 26.62 -35.39 -35.63
N GLY A 2 25.48 -34.69 -35.71
CA GLY A 2 25.30 -33.45 -34.96
C GLY A 2 25.23 -33.77 -33.46
N GLU A 3 26.00 -33.06 -32.65
CA GLU A 3 25.94 -33.17 -31.19
C GLU A 3 24.51 -32.87 -30.74
N LYS A 4 23.93 -33.76 -29.92
CA LYS A 4 22.62 -33.53 -29.32
C LYS A 4 22.78 -32.48 -28.22
N GLU A 5 22.39 -31.25 -28.50
CA GLU A 5 22.20 -30.23 -27.46
C GLU A 5 21.15 -30.74 -26.45
N THR A 6 21.53 -30.77 -25.19
CA THR A 6 20.65 -31.19 -24.08
C THR A 6 20.35 -29.97 -23.24
N ILE A 7 19.06 -29.59 -23.16
CA ILE A 7 18.59 -28.52 -22.28
C ILE A 7 18.07 -29.17 -20.99
N VAL A 8 18.62 -28.75 -19.84
CA VAL A 8 18.18 -29.21 -18.52
C VAL A 8 17.38 -28.08 -17.86
N LEU A 9 16.09 -28.29 -17.72
CA LEU A 9 15.20 -27.40 -16.96
C LEU A 9 15.04 -27.93 -15.54
N ARG A 10 15.12 -27.05 -14.55
CA ARG A 10 14.93 -27.35 -13.13
C ARG A 10 13.80 -26.50 -12.60
N ASP A 11 13.21 -26.94 -11.49
CA ASP A 11 12.17 -26.18 -10.79
C ASP A 11 10.91 -25.92 -11.65
N LEU A 12 10.45 -26.96 -12.34
CA LEU A 12 9.23 -26.95 -13.15
C LEU A 12 8.04 -27.48 -12.34
N LEU A 13 6.92 -26.78 -12.42
CA LEU A 13 5.63 -27.24 -11.91
C LEU A 13 4.62 -27.37 -13.05
N ILE A 14 3.73 -28.36 -12.92
CA ILE A 14 2.57 -28.56 -13.79
C ILE A 14 1.36 -28.63 -12.88
N GLY A 15 0.38 -27.77 -13.10
CA GLY A 15 -0.80 -27.66 -12.26
C GLY A 15 -1.74 -26.56 -12.76
N ASP A 16 -2.62 -26.11 -11.88
CA ASP A 16 -3.65 -25.12 -12.22
C ASP A 16 -3.10 -23.70 -12.09
N VAL A 17 -3.48 -22.82 -13.02
CA VAL A 17 -3.09 -21.41 -13.02
C VAL A 17 -4.34 -20.55 -12.93
N TRP A 18 -4.35 -19.64 -11.96
CA TRP A 18 -5.46 -18.73 -11.70
C TRP A 18 -5.05 -17.28 -11.91
N LEU A 19 -5.92 -16.51 -12.56
CA LEU A 19 -5.76 -15.08 -12.72
C LEU A 19 -6.43 -14.35 -11.55
N CYS A 20 -5.64 -13.63 -10.77
CA CYS A 20 -6.06 -12.75 -9.69
C CYS A 20 -6.12 -11.32 -10.22
N SER A 21 -7.30 -10.84 -10.60
CA SER A 21 -7.50 -9.49 -11.15
C SER A 21 -8.52 -8.67 -10.34
N GLY A 22 -8.42 -7.35 -10.46
CA GLY A 22 -9.29 -6.39 -9.78
C GLY A 22 -8.50 -5.29 -9.08
N GLN A 23 -9.11 -4.72 -8.04
CA GLN A 23 -8.61 -3.55 -7.31
C GLN A 23 -7.95 -3.92 -5.98
N SER A 24 -7.92 -2.96 -5.04
CA SER A 24 -7.22 -2.99 -3.74
C SER A 24 -7.43 -4.25 -2.91
N ASN A 25 -8.62 -4.87 -2.91
CA ASN A 25 -8.86 -6.11 -2.14
C ASN A 25 -8.17 -7.33 -2.74
N MET A 26 -7.96 -7.36 -4.06
CA MET A 26 -7.16 -8.40 -4.72
C MET A 26 -5.67 -8.07 -4.60
N GLU A 27 -5.31 -6.79 -4.68
CA GLU A 27 -3.93 -6.31 -4.53
C GLU A 27 -3.40 -6.45 -3.09
N MET A 28 -4.29 -6.42 -2.10
CA MET A 28 -3.96 -6.51 -0.68
C MET A 28 -2.97 -7.65 -0.42
N ARG A 29 -1.81 -7.29 0.14
CA ARG A 29 -0.69 -8.22 0.33
C ARG A 29 -0.76 -8.91 1.68
N MET A 30 -0.19 -10.11 1.79
CA MET A 30 -0.08 -10.82 3.08
C MET A 30 0.75 -10.04 4.12
N GLU A 31 1.62 -9.11 3.70
CA GLU A 31 2.31 -8.19 4.61
C GLU A 31 1.34 -7.40 5.52
N SER A 32 0.22 -6.95 4.97
CA SER A 32 -0.82 -6.24 5.73
C SER A 32 -1.48 -7.12 6.81
N LEU A 33 -1.36 -8.44 6.66
CA LEU A 33 -1.98 -9.45 7.51
C LEU A 33 -1.04 -10.05 8.57
N THR A 34 0.19 -9.55 8.67
CA THR A 34 1.23 -10.03 9.60
C THR A 34 0.81 -10.16 11.06
N GLU A 35 0.00 -9.23 11.58
CA GLU A 35 -0.48 -9.31 12.96
C GLU A 35 -1.70 -10.22 13.14
N VAL A 36 -2.48 -10.44 12.09
CA VAL A 36 -3.71 -11.26 12.13
C VAL A 36 -3.39 -12.74 11.90
N TYR A 37 -2.44 -13.03 10.99
CA TYR A 37 -2.05 -14.39 10.60
C TYR A 37 -0.53 -14.62 10.72
N PRO A 38 0.11 -14.34 11.86
CA PRO A 38 1.56 -14.51 12.02
C PRO A 38 2.00 -15.97 11.82
N GLU A 39 1.21 -16.91 12.33
CA GLU A 39 1.49 -18.34 12.23
C GLU A 39 1.39 -18.87 10.79
N GLU A 40 0.45 -18.34 10.00
CA GLU A 40 0.28 -18.72 8.59
C GLU A 40 1.51 -18.30 7.78
N ILE A 41 1.95 -17.06 7.96
CA ILE A 41 3.14 -16.53 7.30
C ILE A 41 4.39 -17.33 7.70
N LEU A 42 4.57 -17.62 8.99
CA LEU A 42 5.72 -18.41 9.47
C LEU A 42 5.75 -19.84 8.91
N LYS A 43 4.60 -20.44 8.61
CA LYS A 43 4.46 -21.82 8.12
C LYS A 43 4.17 -21.89 6.62
N SER A 44 4.29 -20.77 5.91
CA SER A 44 3.86 -20.63 4.53
C SER A 44 4.75 -21.33 3.49
N GLU A 45 5.87 -21.93 3.89
CA GLU A 45 6.78 -22.63 2.98
C GLU A 45 6.05 -23.75 2.24
N ASN A 46 5.77 -23.49 0.96
CA ASN A 46 5.08 -24.41 0.08
C ASN A 46 5.56 -24.17 -1.37
N PRO A 47 6.53 -24.98 -1.86
CA PRO A 47 7.09 -24.78 -3.19
C PRO A 47 6.10 -25.06 -4.32
N PHE A 48 4.94 -25.68 -4.03
CA PHE A 48 3.88 -25.98 -4.98
C PHE A 48 2.86 -24.84 -5.14
N LEU A 49 2.96 -23.79 -4.32
CA LEU A 49 2.23 -22.54 -4.50
C LEU A 49 3.19 -21.49 -5.06
N ARG A 50 2.83 -20.88 -6.19
CA ARG A 50 3.64 -19.81 -6.78
C ARG A 50 2.80 -18.62 -7.17
N GLN A 51 3.38 -17.42 -7.11
CA GLN A 51 2.79 -16.22 -7.66
C GLN A 51 3.73 -15.58 -8.68
N PHE A 52 3.17 -15.14 -9.81
CA PHE A 52 3.76 -14.16 -10.71
C PHE A 52 3.01 -12.85 -10.52
N MET A 53 3.70 -11.78 -10.13
CA MET A 53 3.11 -10.44 -10.09
C MET A 53 3.31 -9.77 -11.45
N VAL A 54 2.22 -9.35 -12.08
CA VAL A 54 2.27 -8.56 -13.32
C VAL A 54 2.67 -7.12 -12.96
N PRO A 55 3.68 -6.53 -13.62
CA PRO A 55 4.05 -5.15 -13.38
C PRO A 55 2.89 -4.19 -13.66
N ALA A 56 2.71 -3.19 -12.79
CA ALA A 56 1.73 -2.13 -12.97
C ALA A 56 2.23 -1.12 -14.03
N VAL A 57 1.99 -1.42 -15.31
CA VAL A 57 2.38 -0.57 -16.43
C VAL A 57 1.14 -0.16 -17.22
N TYR A 58 0.96 1.15 -17.40
CA TYR A 58 -0.12 1.68 -18.24
C TYR A 58 0.26 1.59 -19.71
N ASN A 59 -0.60 0.99 -20.52
CA ASN A 59 -0.41 0.88 -21.96
C ASN A 59 -1.76 1.05 -22.68
N PHE A 60 -1.81 2.00 -23.60
CA PHE A 60 -3.02 2.36 -24.34
C PHE A 60 -2.93 2.02 -25.84
N ASP A 61 -1.81 1.43 -26.28
CA ASP A 61 -1.53 1.09 -27.68
C ASP A 61 -2.15 -0.25 -28.11
N GLY A 62 -2.58 -1.06 -27.13
CA GLY A 62 -3.29 -2.32 -27.36
C GLY A 62 -2.74 -3.49 -26.54
N PRO A 63 -3.29 -4.70 -26.77
CA PRO A 63 -2.88 -5.91 -26.05
C PRO A 63 -1.39 -6.21 -26.22
N GLN A 64 -0.72 -6.51 -25.11
CA GLN A 64 0.69 -6.90 -25.12
C GLN A 64 0.83 -8.41 -25.23
N ILE A 65 1.88 -8.87 -25.92
CA ILE A 65 2.22 -10.29 -26.03
C ILE A 65 3.13 -10.77 -24.88
N ASP A 66 3.71 -9.83 -24.12
CA ASP A 66 4.56 -10.06 -22.96
C ASP A 66 4.34 -8.91 -21.96
N VAL A 67 4.47 -9.20 -20.67
CA VAL A 67 4.36 -8.23 -19.57
C VAL A 67 5.73 -7.69 -19.15
N GLY A 68 6.81 -8.15 -19.80
CA GLY A 68 8.16 -7.65 -19.62
C GLY A 68 8.83 -8.25 -18.39
N GLU A 69 8.92 -7.45 -17.33
CA GLU A 69 9.55 -7.87 -16.09
C GLU A 69 8.61 -8.74 -15.24
N GLY A 70 9.20 -9.52 -14.33
CA GLY A 70 8.46 -10.36 -13.39
C GLY A 70 9.05 -11.76 -13.29
N CYS A 71 8.78 -12.42 -12.18
CA CYS A 71 9.20 -13.80 -11.99
C CYS A 71 8.20 -14.56 -11.12
N TRP A 72 8.13 -15.87 -11.34
CA TRP A 72 7.41 -16.76 -10.44
C TRP A 72 8.17 -16.87 -9.13
N GLN A 73 7.50 -16.58 -8.02
CA GLN A 73 8.03 -16.76 -6.68
C GLN A 73 7.30 -17.91 -6.02
N SER A 74 8.03 -18.85 -5.42
CA SER A 74 7.46 -19.88 -4.54
C SER A 74 7.01 -19.25 -3.22
N ALA A 75 5.95 -19.78 -2.61
CA ALA A 75 5.52 -19.34 -1.30
C ALA A 75 6.51 -19.79 -0.22
N ASP A 76 7.01 -18.82 0.54
CA ASP A 76 7.81 -19.00 1.76
C ASP A 76 7.60 -17.81 2.70
N PRO A 77 8.05 -17.86 3.97
CA PRO A 77 7.78 -16.80 4.95
C PRO A 77 8.27 -15.39 4.56
N LYS A 78 9.18 -15.28 3.60
CA LYS A 78 9.67 -13.99 3.08
C LYS A 78 8.90 -13.57 1.84
N THR A 79 8.78 -14.44 0.84
CA THR A 79 8.14 -14.12 -0.45
C THR A 79 6.64 -13.94 -0.31
N ILE A 80 6.00 -14.70 0.59
CA ILE A 80 4.56 -14.64 0.79
C ILE A 80 4.08 -13.25 1.18
N LEU A 81 4.91 -12.45 1.85
CA LEU A 81 4.57 -11.07 2.23
C LEU A 81 4.14 -10.22 1.02
N ASN A 82 4.60 -10.57 -0.19
CA ASN A 82 4.22 -9.90 -1.45
C ASN A 82 3.12 -10.62 -2.23
N PHE A 83 2.57 -11.71 -1.70
CA PHE A 83 1.46 -12.42 -2.34
C PHE A 83 0.15 -11.68 -2.10
N THR A 84 -0.77 -11.75 -3.06
CA THR A 84 -2.17 -11.38 -2.81
C THR A 84 -2.69 -12.23 -1.65
N ALA A 85 -3.23 -11.59 -0.61
CA ALA A 85 -3.78 -12.27 0.54
C ALA A 85 -4.96 -13.17 0.15
N THR A 86 -5.91 -12.60 -0.59
CA THR A 86 -7.09 -13.33 -1.07
C THR A 86 -6.68 -14.50 -1.97
N GLY A 87 -5.77 -14.26 -2.92
CA GLY A 87 -5.30 -15.32 -3.82
C GLY A 87 -4.51 -16.40 -3.10
N TYR A 88 -3.68 -16.05 -2.10
CA TYR A 88 -2.91 -17.02 -1.32
C TYR A 88 -3.82 -17.99 -0.57
N PHE A 89 -4.78 -17.50 0.22
CA PHE A 89 -5.67 -18.36 0.98
C PHE A 89 -6.54 -19.25 0.07
N PHE A 90 -6.98 -18.72 -1.08
CA PHE A 90 -7.65 -19.50 -2.11
C PHE A 90 -6.76 -20.63 -2.64
N ALA A 91 -5.53 -20.32 -3.04
CA ALA A 91 -4.59 -21.30 -3.58
C ALA A 91 -4.20 -22.36 -2.55
N LEU A 92 -3.99 -21.94 -1.30
CA LEU A 92 -3.71 -22.84 -0.18
C LEU A 92 -4.86 -23.84 0.03
N HIS A 93 -6.10 -23.35 0.03
CA HIS A 93 -7.27 -24.22 0.17
C HIS A 93 -7.38 -25.24 -0.98
N LEU A 94 -7.19 -24.80 -2.23
CA LEU A 94 -7.22 -25.70 -3.38
C LEU A 94 -6.11 -26.73 -3.33
N TYR A 95 -4.88 -26.31 -3.04
CA TYR A 95 -3.75 -27.25 -2.93
C TYR A 95 -3.97 -28.27 -1.81
N GLN A 96 -4.46 -27.85 -0.63
CA GLN A 96 -4.78 -28.76 0.45
C GLN A 96 -5.83 -29.80 0.06
N ARG A 97 -6.84 -29.41 -0.73
CA ARG A 97 -7.90 -30.30 -1.21
C ARG A 97 -7.42 -31.26 -2.30
N ASP A 98 -6.76 -30.74 -3.32
CA ASP A 98 -6.54 -31.44 -4.59
C ASP A 98 -5.10 -31.95 -4.76
N GLN A 99 -4.15 -31.41 -3.99
CA GLN A 99 -2.71 -31.68 -4.09
C GLN A 99 -2.13 -31.40 -5.50
N ILE A 100 -2.79 -30.54 -6.27
CA ILE A 100 -2.34 -30.03 -7.57
C ILE A 100 -1.60 -28.71 -7.33
N PRO A 101 -0.36 -28.52 -7.83
CA PRO A 101 0.36 -27.25 -7.70
C PRO A 101 -0.48 -26.08 -8.25
N ILE A 102 -0.45 -24.94 -7.56
CA ILE A 102 -1.26 -23.76 -7.92
C ILE A 102 -0.33 -22.59 -8.26
N GLY A 103 -0.49 -22.05 -9.47
CA GLY A 103 0.09 -20.79 -9.89
C GLY A 103 -0.94 -19.66 -9.83
N LEU A 104 -0.54 -18.53 -9.25
CA LEU A 104 -1.31 -17.28 -9.25
C LEU A 104 -0.65 -16.28 -10.18
N ILE A 105 -1.38 -15.79 -11.18
CA ILE A 105 -0.99 -14.58 -11.91
C ILE A 105 -1.73 -13.43 -11.25
N ASN A 106 -1.01 -12.61 -10.49
CA ASN A 106 -1.58 -11.42 -9.87
C ASN A 106 -1.47 -10.24 -10.83
N ALA A 107 -2.61 -9.85 -11.40
CA ALA A 107 -2.80 -8.71 -12.27
C ALA A 107 -3.88 -7.80 -11.67
N SER A 108 -3.60 -7.24 -10.49
CA SER A 108 -4.48 -6.33 -9.77
C SER A 108 -3.82 -4.97 -9.57
N LEU A 109 -4.64 -3.93 -9.52
CA LEU A 109 -4.20 -2.55 -9.32
C LEU A 109 -5.26 -1.77 -8.56
N GLY A 110 -4.98 -1.41 -7.31
CA GLY A 110 -5.86 -0.61 -6.46
C GLY A 110 -6.11 0.79 -7.03
N GLY A 111 -7.30 1.33 -6.78
CA GLY A 111 -7.69 2.64 -7.28
C GLY A 111 -7.97 2.70 -8.79
N SER A 112 -7.73 1.62 -9.54
CA SER A 112 -8.08 1.56 -10.95
C SER A 112 -9.60 1.57 -11.15
N PRO A 113 -10.11 2.34 -12.12
CA PRO A 113 -11.54 2.37 -12.41
C PRO A 113 -11.94 1.15 -13.26
N ALA A 114 -13.23 0.78 -13.22
CA ALA A 114 -13.71 -0.44 -13.85
C ALA A 114 -13.47 -0.47 -15.38
N GLU A 115 -13.61 0.67 -16.05
CA GLU A 115 -13.40 0.83 -17.48
C GLU A 115 -11.95 0.55 -17.93
N ALA A 116 -10.97 0.63 -17.02
CA ALA A 116 -9.58 0.28 -17.33
C ALA A 116 -9.37 -1.22 -17.56
N TRP A 117 -10.32 -2.07 -17.12
CA TRP A 117 -10.29 -3.52 -17.27
C TRP A 117 -11.16 -4.03 -18.42
N LEU A 118 -11.81 -3.13 -19.16
CA LEU A 118 -12.67 -3.46 -20.29
C LEU A 118 -11.91 -3.35 -21.61
N SER A 119 -12.24 -4.23 -22.56
CA SER A 119 -11.76 -4.08 -23.93
C SER A 119 -12.42 -2.88 -24.61
N GLU A 120 -11.81 -2.34 -25.65
CA GLU A 120 -12.41 -1.25 -26.42
C GLU A 120 -13.80 -1.62 -26.96
N GLU A 121 -13.97 -2.86 -27.41
CA GLU A 121 -15.25 -3.36 -27.90
C GLU A 121 -16.32 -3.35 -26.81
N ALA A 122 -15.96 -3.69 -25.57
CA ALA A 122 -16.87 -3.63 -24.43
C ALA A 122 -17.20 -2.17 -24.05
N LEU A 123 -16.26 -1.23 -24.24
CA LEU A 123 -16.49 0.20 -24.02
C LEU A 123 -17.42 0.84 -25.05
N HIS A 124 -17.73 0.21 -26.19
CA HIS A 124 -18.70 0.75 -27.15
C HIS A 124 -20.10 0.96 -26.55
N GLU A 125 -20.48 0.19 -25.54
CA GLU A 125 -21.74 0.39 -24.82
C GLU A 125 -21.72 1.62 -23.88
N PHE A 126 -20.54 2.21 -23.65
CA PHE A 126 -20.31 3.35 -22.77
C PHE A 126 -19.52 4.48 -23.46
N PRO A 127 -20.19 5.30 -24.30
CA PRO A 127 -19.51 6.28 -25.16
C PRO A 127 -18.60 7.28 -24.43
N GLU A 128 -18.94 7.68 -23.22
CA GLU A 128 -18.12 8.60 -22.42
C GLU A 128 -16.77 7.98 -22.02
N TYR A 129 -16.78 6.73 -21.57
CA TYR A 129 -15.55 6.00 -21.21
C TYR A 129 -14.74 5.63 -22.44
N LEU A 130 -15.38 5.28 -23.55
CA LEU A 130 -14.71 5.06 -24.83
C LEU A 130 -13.98 6.33 -25.29
N ALA A 131 -14.66 7.48 -25.24
CA ALA A 131 -14.05 8.77 -25.59
C ALA A 131 -12.89 9.12 -24.66
N ALA A 132 -13.01 8.82 -23.36
CA ALA A 132 -11.91 9.00 -22.41
C ALA A 132 -10.71 8.10 -22.76
N ALA A 133 -10.93 6.81 -23.03
CA ALA A 133 -9.90 5.85 -23.41
C ALA A 133 -9.16 6.28 -24.70
N HIS A 134 -9.89 6.82 -25.68
CA HIS A 134 -9.31 7.31 -26.94
C HIS A 134 -8.35 8.50 -26.74
N ARG A 135 -8.57 9.35 -25.72
CA ARG A 135 -7.61 10.43 -25.41
C ARG A 135 -6.28 9.89 -24.90
N PHE A 136 -6.30 8.82 -24.12
CA PHE A 136 -5.09 8.21 -23.57
C PHE A 136 -4.22 7.48 -24.62
N ARG A 137 -4.70 7.32 -25.86
CA ARG A 137 -3.87 6.87 -26.99
C ARG A 137 -2.86 7.92 -27.45
N ASP A 138 -3.11 9.19 -27.17
CA ASP A 138 -2.14 10.23 -27.46
C ASP A 138 -1.11 10.30 -26.32
N ALA A 139 0.11 9.84 -26.60
CA ALA A 139 1.22 9.89 -25.65
C ALA A 139 1.46 11.31 -25.10
N LYS A 140 1.21 12.37 -25.90
CA LYS A 140 1.35 13.75 -25.42
C LYS A 140 0.28 14.10 -24.40
N TYR A 141 -0.96 13.64 -24.62
CA TYR A 141 -2.04 13.83 -23.65
C TYR A 141 -1.71 13.12 -22.33
N VAL A 142 -1.16 11.90 -22.39
CA VAL A 142 -0.69 11.17 -21.20
C VAL A 142 0.40 11.97 -20.47
N GLU A 143 1.43 12.44 -21.19
CA GLU A 143 2.51 13.26 -20.63
C GLU A 143 1.97 14.56 -19.98
N GLU A 144 1.02 15.24 -20.63
CA GLU A 144 0.39 16.46 -20.10
C GLU A 144 -0.42 16.21 -18.83
N VAL A 145 -1.17 15.09 -18.77
CA VAL A 145 -1.91 14.70 -17.57
C VAL A 145 -0.94 14.41 -16.43
N LEU A 146 0.09 13.60 -16.66
CA LEU A 146 1.10 13.27 -15.64
C LEU A 146 1.82 14.53 -15.14
N ALA A 147 2.24 15.42 -16.04
CA ALA A 147 2.91 16.66 -15.68
C ALA A 147 1.99 17.64 -14.92
N ARG A 148 0.70 17.68 -15.26
CA ARG A 148 -0.28 18.47 -14.52
C ARG A 148 -0.51 17.91 -13.12
N ASP A 149 -0.72 16.60 -13.01
CA ASP A 149 -1.03 15.96 -11.74
C ASP A 149 0.17 16.07 -10.78
N GLN A 150 1.40 15.88 -11.27
CA GLN A 150 2.62 16.12 -10.49
C GLN A 150 2.70 17.57 -9.98
N ARG A 151 2.47 18.56 -10.85
CA ARG A 151 2.53 19.97 -10.47
C ARG A 151 1.49 20.33 -9.41
N LEU A 152 0.24 19.85 -9.58
CA LEU A 152 -0.83 20.09 -8.61
C LEU A 152 -0.51 19.44 -7.26
N HIS A 153 0.09 18.25 -7.28
CA HIS A 153 0.58 17.59 -6.07
C HIS A 153 1.69 18.40 -5.39
N ASP A 154 2.70 18.86 -6.14
CA ASP A 154 3.80 19.67 -5.60
C ASP A 154 3.29 21.00 -5.02
N GLU A 155 2.42 21.71 -5.74
CA GLU A 155 1.77 22.95 -5.28
C GLU A 155 0.96 22.72 -4.00
N TRP A 156 0.25 21.60 -3.90
CA TRP A 156 -0.49 21.22 -2.69
C TRP A 156 0.44 20.96 -1.51
N CYS A 157 1.47 20.13 -1.70
CA CYS A 157 2.45 19.82 -0.65
C CYS A 157 3.16 21.08 -0.14
N GLU A 158 3.59 21.97 -1.05
CA GLU A 158 4.15 23.28 -0.67
C GLU A 158 3.17 24.13 0.13
N THR A 159 1.91 24.18 -0.30
CA THR A 159 0.85 24.93 0.38
C THR A 159 0.63 24.41 1.80
N VAL A 160 0.52 23.09 1.96
CA VAL A 160 0.31 22.44 3.27
C VAL A 160 1.49 22.75 4.21
N ILE A 161 2.73 22.61 3.74
CA ILE A 161 3.93 22.91 4.54
C ILE A 161 3.98 24.40 4.95
N GLN A 162 3.64 25.31 4.05
CA GLN A 162 3.64 26.75 4.36
C GLN A 162 2.55 27.14 5.36
N GLN A 163 1.41 26.44 5.32
CA GLN A 163 0.27 26.69 6.19
C GLN A 163 0.37 25.96 7.54
N ASP A 164 1.25 24.97 7.66
CA ASP A 164 1.49 24.27 8.93
C ASP A 164 2.25 25.16 9.92
N ILE A 165 1.48 25.88 10.75
CA ILE A 165 2.01 26.72 11.81
C ILE A 165 2.81 25.93 12.86
N GLY A 166 2.52 24.63 13.03
CA GLY A 166 3.18 23.76 14.00
C GLY A 166 4.63 23.41 13.66
N LEU A 167 4.97 23.48 12.37
CA LEU A 167 6.34 23.33 11.87
C LEU A 167 6.99 24.67 11.54
N ARG A 168 6.23 25.62 11.01
CA ARG A 168 6.78 26.87 10.47
C ARG A 168 7.08 27.91 11.54
N ASP A 169 6.25 28.02 12.57
CA ASP A 169 6.37 29.08 13.56
C ASP A 169 7.30 28.63 14.71
N PRO A 170 8.47 29.27 14.91
CA PRO A 170 9.39 28.91 15.99
C PRO A 170 8.77 29.07 17.39
N GLU A 171 7.74 29.91 17.54
CA GLU A 171 7.01 30.10 18.80
C GLU A 171 5.90 29.04 18.99
N MET A 172 5.46 28.37 17.92
CA MET A 172 4.40 27.36 17.93
C MET A 172 4.93 25.96 17.58
N THR A 173 6.02 25.54 18.23
CA THR A 173 6.63 24.21 18.01
C THR A 173 5.78 23.09 18.61
N PHE A 174 4.69 22.72 17.92
CA PHE A 174 3.66 21.79 18.42
C PHE A 174 4.18 20.39 18.78
N TYR A 175 5.24 19.94 18.12
CA TYR A 175 5.91 18.68 18.43
C TYR A 175 6.74 18.74 19.73
N SER A 176 7.07 19.93 20.23
CA SER A 176 7.91 20.13 21.41
C SER A 176 7.26 19.53 22.67
N PRO A 177 8.02 18.82 23.52
CA PRO A 177 7.51 18.35 24.81
C PRO A 177 7.03 19.48 25.72
N ASP A 178 7.56 20.69 25.56
CA ASP A 178 7.29 21.82 26.44
C ASP A 178 6.16 22.74 25.93
N TYR A 179 5.57 22.42 24.77
CA TYR A 179 4.47 23.18 24.20
C TYR A 179 3.17 23.01 25.04
N ASP A 180 2.58 24.13 25.44
CA ASP A 180 1.30 24.17 26.16
C ASP A 180 0.12 24.08 25.17
N ALA A 181 -0.51 22.90 25.13
CA ALA A 181 -1.67 22.61 24.29
C ALA A 181 -3.01 22.70 25.04
N THR A 182 -3.07 23.36 26.21
CA THR A 182 -4.30 23.42 27.02
C THR A 182 -5.47 24.12 26.32
N GLU A 183 -5.20 24.96 25.33
CA GLU A 183 -6.23 25.63 24.51
C GLU A 183 -6.73 24.77 23.33
N TRP A 184 -6.13 23.60 23.07
CA TRP A 184 -6.55 22.75 21.96
C TRP A 184 -7.90 22.07 22.23
N GLY A 185 -8.69 21.91 21.16
CA GLY A 185 -9.90 21.12 21.18
C GLY A 185 -9.61 19.64 21.45
N MET A 186 -10.59 18.95 22.04
CA MET A 186 -10.52 17.51 22.28
C MET A 186 -11.34 16.78 21.21
N ILE A 187 -10.76 15.72 20.64
CA ILE A 187 -11.43 14.82 19.69
C ILE A 187 -11.45 13.40 20.27
N GLN A 188 -12.59 12.73 20.15
CA GLN A 188 -12.67 11.31 20.50
C GLN A 188 -12.09 10.47 19.37
N VAL A 189 -11.07 9.65 19.64
CA VAL A 189 -10.51 8.71 18.64
C VAL A 189 -10.93 7.27 18.96
N PRO A 190 -11.21 6.41 17.94
CA PRO A 190 -11.19 6.70 16.50
C PRO A 190 -12.45 7.45 16.03
N SER A 191 -12.27 8.40 15.10
CA SER A 191 -13.33 9.19 14.47
C SER A 191 -12.78 9.92 13.23
N TYR A 192 -13.67 10.59 12.49
CA TYR A 192 -13.31 11.60 11.51
C TYR A 192 -13.29 12.97 12.18
N TRP A 193 -12.27 13.80 11.95
CA TRP A 193 -12.21 15.13 12.57
C TRP A 193 -13.33 16.04 12.09
N GLU A 194 -13.86 15.81 10.88
CA GLU A 194 -15.01 16.56 10.36
C GLU A 194 -16.24 16.42 11.26
N ASP A 195 -16.43 15.22 11.83
CA ASP A 195 -17.56 14.89 12.71
C ASP A 195 -17.34 15.38 14.16
N GLU A 196 -16.11 15.73 14.51
CA GLU A 196 -15.70 16.11 15.87
C GLU A 196 -15.45 17.63 16.01
N GLY A 197 -16.01 18.41 15.08
CA GLY A 197 -16.11 19.87 15.18
C GLY A 197 -15.03 20.66 14.44
N ILE A 198 -14.06 20.01 13.77
CA ILE A 198 -13.13 20.68 12.85
C ILE A 198 -13.85 21.06 11.54
N GLY A 199 -14.89 20.30 11.16
CA GLY A 199 -15.64 20.51 9.93
C GLY A 199 -14.82 20.17 8.67
N ALA A 200 -15.34 20.53 7.50
CA ALA A 200 -14.69 20.23 6.23
C ALA A 200 -13.39 21.04 6.06
N PHE A 201 -12.26 20.42 6.38
CA PHE A 201 -10.94 21.03 6.36
C PHE A 201 -9.95 20.14 5.63
N ASN A 202 -9.20 20.73 4.70
CA ASN A 202 -8.09 20.07 4.01
C ASN A 202 -6.79 20.77 4.43
N GLY A 203 -5.89 20.07 5.09
CA GLY A 203 -4.64 20.62 5.60
C GLY A 203 -4.03 19.76 6.69
N VAL A 204 -3.21 20.35 7.56
CA VAL A 204 -2.60 19.64 8.70
C VAL A 204 -3.46 19.80 9.95
N VAL A 205 -3.78 18.69 10.60
CA VAL A 205 -4.40 18.64 11.92
C VAL A 205 -3.44 18.01 12.91
N TRP A 206 -3.07 18.77 13.95
CA TRP A 206 -2.17 18.27 14.99
C TRP A 206 -2.95 17.59 16.10
N PHE A 207 -2.50 16.38 16.46
CA PHE A 207 -2.97 15.65 17.63
C PHE A 207 -1.86 15.56 18.65
N ARG A 208 -2.21 15.74 19.93
CA ARG A 208 -1.28 15.59 21.05
C ARG A 208 -1.89 14.72 22.13
N ARG A 209 -1.09 13.82 22.70
CA ARG A 209 -1.48 12.99 23.83
C ARG A 209 -0.31 12.73 24.75
N GLU A 210 -0.53 12.91 26.05
CA GLU A 210 0.39 12.47 27.08
C GLU A 210 0.04 11.06 27.55
N ILE A 211 1.06 10.22 27.68
CA ILE A 211 0.96 8.86 28.23
C ILE A 211 1.85 8.77 29.46
N LYS A 212 1.36 8.10 30.51
CA LYS A 212 2.14 7.86 31.72
C LYS A 212 2.72 6.46 31.68
N LEU A 213 4.05 6.37 31.72
CA LEU A 213 4.79 5.12 31.76
C LEU A 213 5.41 4.93 33.14
N THR A 214 5.63 3.67 33.54
CA THR A 214 6.55 3.37 34.63
C THR A 214 8.00 3.47 34.14
N ALA A 215 8.95 3.71 35.04
CA ALA A 215 10.37 3.74 34.68
C ALA A 215 10.81 2.47 33.92
N GLN A 216 10.33 1.30 34.37
CA GLN A 216 10.61 0.03 33.70
C GLN A 216 10.05 -0.03 32.28
N GLN A 217 8.87 0.54 32.02
CA GLN A 217 8.28 0.59 30.67
C GLN A 217 9.06 1.52 29.75
N ALA A 218 9.52 2.67 30.26
CA ALA A 218 10.29 3.65 29.50
C ALA A 218 11.67 3.12 29.05
N GLU A 219 12.24 2.15 29.76
CA GLU A 219 13.52 1.52 29.42
C GLU A 219 13.44 0.48 28.29
N GLN A 220 12.24 0.05 27.89
CA GLN A 220 12.08 -0.99 26.87
C GLN A 220 12.00 -0.41 25.46
N LYS A 221 12.36 -1.23 24.46
CA LYS A 221 11.96 -0.98 23.07
C LYS A 221 10.44 -0.96 22.99
N ALA A 222 9.89 -0.04 22.19
CA ALA A 222 8.46 0.05 21.98
C ALA A 222 8.11 0.11 20.50
N LEU A 223 6.90 -0.33 20.19
CA LEU A 223 6.28 -0.21 18.88
C LEU A 223 5.00 0.61 19.07
N LEU A 224 4.92 1.79 18.45
CA LEU A 224 3.71 2.58 18.46
C LEU A 224 2.75 2.05 17.39
N ARG A 225 1.52 1.74 17.80
CA ARG A 225 0.44 1.29 16.92
C ARG A 225 -0.66 2.34 16.91
N MET A 226 -0.83 3.05 15.80
CA MET A 226 -1.83 4.13 15.67
C MET A 226 -3.11 3.69 14.95
N GLY A 227 -3.21 2.41 14.56
CA GLY A 227 -4.32 1.94 13.72
C GLY A 227 -4.18 2.49 12.31
N ASN A 228 -5.28 2.87 11.68
CA ASN A 228 -5.28 3.40 10.32
C ASN A 228 -5.54 4.90 10.38
N ILE A 229 -4.63 5.67 9.79
CA ILE A 229 -4.81 7.11 9.57
C ILE A 229 -5.13 7.30 8.09
N LEU A 230 -6.11 8.16 7.80
CA LEU A 230 -6.41 8.55 6.43
C LEU A 230 -5.34 9.55 5.96
N ASP A 231 -4.89 9.38 4.73
CA ASP A 231 -3.79 10.13 4.09
C ASP A 231 -2.40 9.87 4.69
N GLU A 232 -1.78 10.92 5.22
CA GLU A 232 -0.40 10.96 5.67
C GLU A 232 -0.34 11.43 7.12
N ASP A 233 0.63 10.90 7.86
CA ASP A 233 0.93 11.33 9.23
C ASP A 233 2.44 11.48 9.41
N ILE A 234 2.80 12.35 10.34
CA ILE A 234 4.15 12.45 10.89
C ILE A 234 4.02 12.29 12.41
N ILE A 235 4.74 11.33 12.98
CA ILE A 235 4.72 11.07 14.41
C ILE A 235 5.95 11.65 15.08
N TYR A 236 5.69 12.44 16.12
CA TYR A 236 6.70 12.92 17.06
C TYR A 236 6.51 12.29 18.43
N ILE A 237 7.60 11.84 19.04
CA ILE A 237 7.63 11.39 20.44
C ILE A 237 8.67 12.24 21.17
N ASN A 238 8.23 12.94 22.23
CA ASN A 238 9.09 13.82 23.03
C ASN A 238 9.95 14.78 22.18
N GLY A 239 9.36 15.37 21.13
CA GLY A 239 10.02 16.34 20.25
C GLY A 239 10.85 15.75 19.12
N LYS A 240 10.97 14.42 19.02
CA LYS A 240 11.71 13.76 17.94
C LYS A 240 10.78 13.05 16.99
N GLU A 241 10.96 13.26 15.69
CA GLU A 241 10.27 12.51 14.64
C GLU A 241 10.68 11.03 14.71
N VAL A 242 9.69 10.14 14.69
CA VAL A 242 9.90 8.68 14.73
C VAL A 242 9.41 7.96 13.47
N GLY A 243 8.64 8.64 12.63
CA GLY A 243 8.24 8.12 11.33
C GLY A 243 7.15 8.93 10.65
N THR A 244 6.98 8.65 9.37
CA THR A 244 5.92 9.14 8.49
C THR A 244 5.46 8.01 7.58
N LEU A 245 4.20 8.04 7.14
CA LEU A 245 3.71 7.15 6.11
C LEU A 245 2.71 7.88 5.17
N PRO A 246 3.08 8.15 3.91
CA PRO A 246 2.24 8.91 2.96
C PRO A 246 1.25 8.00 2.21
N MET A 247 0.49 7.16 2.93
CA MET A 247 -0.40 6.18 2.29
C MET A 247 -1.70 5.96 3.06
N GLN A 248 -2.84 5.94 2.37
CA GLN A 248 -4.12 5.60 3.00
C GLN A 248 -4.20 4.11 3.38
N TYR A 249 -5.03 3.78 4.38
CA TYR A 249 -5.47 2.41 4.73
C TYR A 249 -4.40 1.42 5.20
N ILE A 250 -3.13 1.83 5.31
CA ILE A 250 -2.07 0.99 5.89
C ILE A 250 -2.03 1.16 7.41
N PRO A 251 -2.07 0.06 8.20
CA PRO A 251 -1.86 0.15 9.64
C PRO A 251 -0.52 0.81 9.98
N ARG A 252 -0.58 1.85 10.82
CA ARG A 252 0.58 2.64 11.25
C ARG A 252 1.31 1.95 12.40
N ARG A 253 2.58 1.64 12.14
CA ARG A 253 3.47 0.94 13.06
C ARG A 253 4.84 1.62 13.02
N TYR A 254 5.24 2.25 14.13
CA TYR A 254 6.50 2.98 14.22
C TYR A 254 7.36 2.41 15.35
N GLU A 255 8.57 1.96 15.02
CA GLU A 255 9.56 1.57 16.02
C GLU A 255 10.00 2.82 16.79
N VAL A 256 9.93 2.76 18.12
CA VAL A 256 10.35 3.86 18.99
C VAL A 256 11.80 3.62 19.40
N PRO A 257 12.72 4.56 19.10
CA PRO A 257 14.12 4.44 19.51
C PRO A 257 14.26 4.32 21.04
N GLU A 258 15.21 3.50 21.49
CA GLU A 258 15.56 3.40 22.91
C GLU A 258 15.95 4.77 23.49
N GLY A 259 15.54 5.02 24.74
CA GLY A 259 15.82 6.28 25.45
C GLY A 259 14.95 7.47 25.01
N LEU A 260 14.02 7.28 24.07
CA LEU A 260 13.09 8.34 23.68
C LEU A 260 11.86 8.41 24.60
N LEU A 261 11.49 7.29 25.24
CA LEU A 261 10.41 7.25 26.22
C LEU A 261 10.89 7.73 27.60
N ARG A 262 10.00 8.39 28.35
CA ARG A 262 10.28 8.94 29.68
C ARG A 262 9.04 8.89 30.57
#